data_AF-A0A7U9REV0-F1
#
_entry.id   AF-A0A7U9REV0-F1
#
_cell.length_a   1.000
_cell.length_b   1.000
_cell.length_c   1.000
_cell.angle_alpha   90.00
_cell.angle_beta   90.00
_cell.angle_gamma   90.00
#
_symmetry.space_group_name_H-M   'P 1'
#
loop_
_entity.id
_entity.type
_entity.pdbx_description
1 polymer ?
#
loop_
_entity_poly.entity_id
_entity_poly.type
_entity_poly.pdbx_seq_one_letter_code
_entity_poly.pdbx_strand_id
1 'polypeptide(L)'
;MPPTSYQKAFFAKMYRTGQLKRRPYSQMWRYREEAAKFEKLQSQYLYLCRHNIRSAEELKERAVILNTQMKNLDEDRHQIYKWRYPHKPALALLKIIEENEIRASYYQQGSIFYAPYYEKWKEAAEALAEKGYMIGQLMEMKETVQNQLASVAKTKKEIRKEEKLINSILYEKRRTQVIERAIPEPEIQDIPKQNVKEADIAGKGTAENQWKGGGAGRSGPMGTDHMPARTETYHMEKQPAHNSNQEQAR
;
A
#
# COMPACT_ATOMS: atom_id res chain seq x y z
N MET A 1 24.00 -9.00 10.43
CA MET A 1 23.12 -8.47 11.49
C MET A 1 22.82 -7.00 11.21
N PRO A 2 21.64 -6.47 11.57
CA PRO A 2 21.36 -5.04 11.55
C PRO A 2 22.21 -4.30 12.61
N PRO A 3 22.59 -3.02 12.40
CA PRO A 3 23.43 -2.29 13.34
C PRO A 3 22.70 -1.92 14.62
N THR A 4 23.36 -2.11 15.76
CA THR A 4 22.85 -1.80 17.11
C THR A 4 22.63 -0.29 17.30
N SER A 5 21.76 0.11 18.23
CA SER A 5 21.52 1.53 18.58
C SER A 5 22.81 2.31 18.85
N TYR A 6 23.72 1.73 19.65
CA TYR A 6 25.05 2.27 19.92
C TYR A 6 25.88 2.48 18.66
N GLN A 7 25.91 1.50 17.75
CA GLN A 7 26.64 1.59 16.48
C GLN A 7 26.07 2.72 15.60
N LYS A 8 24.74 2.86 15.52
CA LYS A 8 24.09 3.99 14.80
C LYS A 8 24.50 5.34 15.38
N ALA A 9 24.51 5.49 16.71
CA ALA A 9 24.94 6.72 17.38
C ALA A 9 26.43 7.02 17.16
N PHE A 10 27.29 6.00 17.21
CA PHE A 10 28.71 6.11 16.91
C PHE A 10 28.95 6.56 15.46
N PHE A 11 28.35 5.90 14.46
CA PHE A 11 28.46 6.31 13.06
C PHE A 11 27.89 7.71 12.80
N ALA A 12 26.80 8.10 13.47
CA ALA A 12 26.27 9.46 13.38
C ALA A 12 27.25 10.51 13.96
N LYS A 13 27.94 10.20 15.06
CA LYS A 13 29.00 11.06 15.61
C LYS A 13 30.18 11.18 14.63
N MET A 14 30.68 10.07 14.10
CA MET A 14 31.76 10.02 13.11
C MET A 14 31.43 10.77 11.80
N TYR A 15 30.16 10.78 11.40
CA TYR A 15 29.68 11.52 10.23
C TYR A 15 29.59 13.04 10.50
N ARG A 16 29.13 13.45 11.69
CA ARG A 16 29.10 14.86 12.11
C ARG A 16 30.49 15.46 12.28
N THR A 17 31.46 14.69 12.77
CA THR A 17 32.85 15.12 12.94
C THR A 17 33.69 15.03 11.65
N GLY A 18 33.11 14.61 10.52
CA GLY A 18 33.81 14.46 9.24
C GLY A 18 34.83 13.31 9.18
N GLN A 19 35.01 12.56 10.27
CA GLN A 19 35.96 11.44 10.35
C GLN A 19 35.57 10.26 9.46
N LEU A 20 34.27 10.14 9.13
CA LEU A 20 33.79 9.23 8.09
C LEU A 20 33.59 10.00 6.77
N LYS A 21 34.37 9.67 5.73
CA LYS A 21 34.12 10.19 4.37
C LYS A 21 32.69 9.87 3.96
N ARG A 22 31.92 10.90 3.55
CA ARG A 22 30.58 10.74 2.97
C ARG A 22 30.70 9.78 1.78
N ARG A 23 30.07 8.60 1.86
CA ARG A 23 29.94 7.71 0.70
C ARG A 23 29.34 8.54 -0.45
N PRO A 24 29.84 8.42 -1.70
CA PRO A 24 29.23 9.09 -2.83
C PRO A 24 27.73 8.75 -2.82
N TYR A 25 26.89 9.78 -2.91
CA TYR A 25 25.45 9.60 -2.79
C TYR A 25 24.99 8.55 -3.80
N SER A 26 24.20 7.57 -3.35
CA SER A 26 23.78 6.46 -4.22
C SER A 26 23.07 7.03 -5.43
N GLN A 27 23.58 6.75 -6.64
CA GLN A 27 23.00 7.27 -7.88
C GLN A 27 21.67 6.60 -8.25
N MET A 28 21.11 5.78 -7.35
CA MET A 28 19.77 5.19 -7.44
C MET A 28 18.67 6.23 -7.78
N TRP A 29 18.83 7.48 -7.38
CA TRP A 29 17.91 8.57 -7.75
C TRP A 29 17.85 8.81 -9.27
N ARG A 30 18.97 8.62 -10.00
CA ARG A 30 19.02 8.73 -11.47
C ARG A 30 18.24 7.59 -12.14
N TYR A 31 18.38 6.38 -11.59
CA TYR A 31 17.77 5.16 -12.12
C TYR A 31 16.35 4.91 -11.60
N ARG A 32 15.75 5.84 -10.83
CA ARG A 32 14.43 5.65 -10.21
C ARG A 32 13.33 5.35 -11.24
N GLU A 33 13.37 6.02 -12.40
CA GLU A 33 12.41 5.77 -13.48
C GLU A 33 12.65 4.43 -14.18
N GLU A 34 13.91 4.07 -14.42
CA GLU A 34 14.30 2.81 -15.05
C GLU A 34 13.95 1.62 -14.16
N ALA A 35 14.21 1.72 -12.86
CA ALA A 35 13.79 0.75 -11.86
C ALA A 35 12.26 0.57 -11.85
N ALA A 36 11.49 1.67 -11.87
CA ALA A 36 10.02 1.59 -11.93
C ALA A 36 9.50 0.99 -13.26
N LYS A 37 10.16 1.27 -14.39
CA LYS A 37 9.87 0.63 -15.69
C LYS A 37 10.17 -0.87 -15.64
N PHE A 38 11.29 -1.27 -15.01
CA PHE A 38 11.67 -2.67 -14.84
C PHE A 38 10.71 -3.43 -13.91
N GLU A 39 10.36 -2.87 -12.75
CA GLU A 39 9.37 -3.44 -11.81
C GLU A 39 8.00 -3.63 -12.49
N LYS A 40 7.57 -2.66 -13.31
CA LYS A 40 6.36 -2.77 -14.14
C LYS A 40 6.45 -3.95 -15.12
N LEU A 41 7.54 -4.01 -15.91
CA LEU A 41 7.74 -5.07 -16.90
C LEU A 41 7.83 -6.47 -16.27
N GLN A 42 8.54 -6.58 -15.15
CA GLN A 42 8.63 -7.81 -14.35
C GLN A 42 7.26 -8.23 -13.83
N SER A 43 6.45 -7.28 -13.32
CA SER A 43 5.08 -7.55 -12.85
C SER A 43 4.17 -8.04 -13.98
N GLN A 44 4.29 -7.46 -15.18
CA GLN A 44 3.56 -7.89 -16.38
C GLN A 44 3.97 -9.31 -16.81
N TYR A 45 5.28 -9.57 -16.88
CA TYR A 45 5.82 -10.89 -17.25
C TYR A 45 5.38 -11.99 -16.26
N LEU A 46 5.53 -11.76 -14.95
CA LEU A 46 5.12 -12.71 -13.92
C LEU A 46 3.60 -12.97 -13.95
N TYR A 47 2.78 -11.97 -14.30
CA TYR A 47 1.34 -12.16 -14.50
C TYR A 47 1.04 -13.10 -15.66
N LEU A 48 1.64 -12.85 -16.84
CA LEU A 48 1.45 -13.70 -18.02
C LEU A 48 1.90 -15.14 -17.74
N CYS A 49 3.06 -15.35 -17.12
CA CYS A 49 3.55 -16.67 -16.73
C CYS A 49 2.62 -17.38 -15.73
N ARG A 50 2.16 -16.69 -14.68
CA ARG A 50 1.25 -17.28 -13.67
C ARG A 50 -0.07 -17.76 -14.26
N HIS A 51 -0.56 -17.09 -15.30
CA HIS A 51 -1.81 -17.44 -15.97
C HIS A 51 -1.60 -18.21 -17.29
N ASN A 52 -0.36 -18.59 -17.63
CA ASN A 52 0.03 -19.26 -18.87
C ASN A 52 -0.45 -18.56 -20.16
N ILE A 53 -0.59 -17.22 -20.12
CA ILE A 53 -1.09 -16.42 -21.24
C ILE A 53 0.00 -16.27 -22.30
N ARG A 54 -0.28 -16.77 -23.50
CA ARG A 54 0.58 -16.75 -24.70
C ARG A 54 0.03 -15.84 -25.80
N SER A 55 -1.30 -15.68 -25.89
CA SER A 55 -1.97 -14.83 -26.86
C SER A 55 -2.54 -13.54 -26.24
N ALA A 56 -2.72 -12.52 -27.07
CA ALA A 56 -3.46 -11.31 -26.69
C ALA A 56 -4.99 -11.54 -26.71
N GLU A 57 -5.47 -12.66 -27.24
CA GLU A 57 -6.88 -13.05 -27.21
C GLU A 57 -7.23 -13.67 -25.85
N GLU A 58 -6.47 -14.66 -25.39
CA GLU A 58 -6.50 -15.19 -24.02
C GLU A 58 -6.44 -14.07 -22.96
N LEU A 59 -5.62 -13.02 -23.18
CA LEU A 59 -5.53 -11.85 -22.30
C LEU A 59 -6.83 -11.02 -22.27
N LYS A 60 -7.56 -10.92 -23.39
CA LYS A 60 -8.88 -10.27 -23.45
C LYS A 60 -9.96 -11.15 -22.81
N GLU A 61 -9.94 -12.45 -23.05
CA GLU A 61 -10.86 -13.41 -22.42
C GLU A 61 -10.71 -13.37 -20.89
N ARG A 62 -9.47 -13.35 -20.39
CA ARG A 62 -9.16 -13.14 -18.97
C ARG A 62 -9.77 -11.83 -18.46
N ALA A 63 -9.71 -10.74 -19.22
CA ALA A 63 -10.34 -9.47 -18.85
C ALA A 63 -11.87 -9.57 -18.75
N VAL A 64 -12.52 -10.32 -19.66
CA VAL A 64 -13.96 -10.58 -19.61
C VAL A 64 -14.33 -11.41 -18.38
N ILE A 65 -13.55 -12.46 -18.06
CA ILE A 65 -13.75 -13.27 -16.84
C ILE A 65 -13.66 -12.42 -15.58
N LEU A 66 -12.64 -11.56 -15.46
CA LEU A 66 -12.47 -10.65 -14.33
C LEU A 66 -13.62 -9.64 -14.22
N ASN A 67 -14.16 -9.16 -15.34
CA ASN A 67 -15.33 -8.27 -15.36
C ASN A 67 -16.60 -8.98 -14.88
N THR A 68 -16.82 -10.24 -15.29
CA THR A 68 -17.92 -11.06 -14.77
C THR A 68 -17.77 -11.31 -13.27
N GLN A 69 -16.57 -11.65 -12.78
CA GLN A 69 -16.29 -11.77 -11.35
C GLN A 69 -16.54 -10.46 -10.59
N MET A 70 -16.19 -9.31 -11.17
CA MET A 70 -16.46 -7.98 -10.58
C MET A 70 -17.97 -7.73 -10.40
N LYS A 71 -18.80 -8.13 -11.39
CA LYS A 71 -20.27 -8.04 -11.32
C LYS A 71 -20.83 -8.95 -10.24
N ASN A 72 -20.43 -10.23 -10.23
CA ASN A 72 -20.87 -11.19 -9.21
C ASN A 72 -20.54 -10.67 -7.80
N LEU A 73 -19.34 -10.10 -7.58
CA LEU A 73 -18.95 -9.50 -6.30
C LEU A 73 -19.71 -8.19 -5.97
N ASP A 74 -20.29 -7.50 -6.96
CA ASP A 74 -21.23 -6.40 -6.73
C ASP A 74 -22.63 -6.90 -6.36
N GLU A 75 -23.07 -8.00 -6.95
CA GLU A 75 -24.30 -8.70 -6.59
C GLU A 75 -24.22 -9.30 -5.18
N ASP A 76 -23.14 -10.01 -4.83
CA ASP A 76 -22.87 -10.51 -3.47
C ASP A 76 -22.93 -9.39 -2.43
N ARG A 77 -22.24 -8.28 -2.71
CA ARG A 77 -22.27 -7.06 -1.88
C ARG A 77 -23.68 -6.51 -1.74
N HIS A 78 -24.47 -6.52 -2.81
CA HIS A 78 -25.86 -6.10 -2.79
C HIS A 78 -26.73 -7.04 -1.95
N GLN A 79 -26.56 -8.37 -2.06
CA GLN A 79 -27.29 -9.35 -1.23
C GLN A 79 -26.96 -9.15 0.26
N ILE A 80 -25.69 -8.92 0.63
CA ILE A 80 -25.30 -8.62 2.01
C ILE A 80 -26.03 -7.37 2.53
N TYR A 81 -26.10 -6.30 1.74
CA TYR A 81 -26.86 -5.10 2.14
C TYR A 81 -28.37 -5.31 2.19
N LYS A 82 -28.93 -6.10 1.27
CA LYS A 82 -30.36 -6.48 1.23
C LYS A 82 -30.73 -7.28 2.48
N TRP A 83 -29.93 -8.27 2.85
CA TRP A 83 -30.10 -9.07 4.07
C TRP A 83 -29.92 -8.24 5.35
N ARG A 84 -28.95 -7.31 5.37
CA ARG A 84 -28.74 -6.40 6.50
C ARG A 84 -29.88 -5.38 6.69
N TYR A 85 -30.62 -5.04 5.62
CA TYR A 85 -31.57 -3.92 5.64
C TYR A 85 -32.67 -4.02 6.71
N PRO A 86 -33.40 -5.14 6.88
CA PRO A 86 -34.41 -5.29 7.94
C PRO A 86 -33.84 -5.12 9.35
N HIS A 87 -32.60 -5.56 9.57
CA HIS A 87 -31.94 -5.51 10.87
C HIS A 87 -31.30 -4.15 11.19
N LYS A 88 -31.34 -3.17 10.26
CA LYS A 88 -30.79 -1.82 10.45
C LYS A 88 -31.28 -1.11 11.72
N PRO A 89 -32.57 -1.17 12.13
CA PRO A 89 -33.03 -0.53 13.37
C PRO A 89 -32.51 -1.21 14.64
N ALA A 90 -32.36 -2.54 14.63
CA ALA A 90 -31.81 -3.29 15.75
C ALA A 90 -30.30 -3.06 15.90
N LEU A 91 -29.56 -3.02 14.79
CA LEU A 91 -28.14 -2.65 14.75
C LEU A 91 -27.89 -1.19 15.18
N ALA A 92 -28.86 -0.29 15.01
CA ALA A 92 -28.78 1.08 15.51
C ALA A 92 -28.91 1.14 17.05
N LEU A 93 -29.81 0.34 17.64
CA LEU A 93 -29.91 0.18 19.09
C LEU A 93 -28.67 -0.47 19.68
N LEU A 94 -28.16 -1.55 19.07
CA LEU A 94 -26.89 -2.18 19.47
C LEU A 94 -25.75 -1.14 19.56
N LYS A 95 -25.66 -0.24 18.56
CA LYS A 95 -24.66 0.83 18.57
C LYS A 95 -24.82 1.78 19.78
N ILE A 96 -26.05 2.14 20.16
CA ILE A 96 -26.33 2.98 21.34
C ILE A 96 -25.95 2.26 22.64
N ILE A 97 -26.17 0.93 22.70
CA ILE A 97 -25.76 0.08 23.82
C ILE A 97 -24.22 0.07 23.92
N GLU A 98 -23.51 -0.28 22.86
CA GLU A 98 -22.03 -0.30 22.79
C GLU A 98 -21.41 1.07 23.15
N GLU A 99 -21.98 2.17 22.65
CA GLU A 99 -21.47 3.52 22.93
C GLU A 99 -21.63 3.93 24.40
N ASN A 100 -22.62 3.38 25.12
CA ASN A 100 -22.96 3.79 26.49
C ASN A 100 -22.63 2.76 27.57
N GLU A 101 -22.30 1.52 27.22
CA GLU A 101 -21.97 0.41 28.15
C GLU A 101 -20.97 0.80 29.24
N ILE A 102 -19.85 1.44 28.87
CA ILE A 102 -18.81 1.90 29.81
C ILE A 102 -19.33 3.01 30.73
N ARG A 103 -20.24 3.88 30.27
CA ARG A 103 -20.82 4.96 31.09
C ARG A 103 -21.90 4.42 32.03
N ALA A 104 -22.71 3.48 31.54
CA ALA A 104 -23.73 2.77 32.30
C ALA A 104 -23.11 1.98 33.47
N SER A 105 -21.96 1.32 33.26
CA SER A 105 -21.27 0.57 34.32
C SER A 105 -20.70 1.48 35.43
N TYR A 106 -20.23 2.69 35.11
CA TYR A 106 -19.85 3.68 36.14
C TYR A 106 -21.05 4.15 36.97
N TYR A 107 -22.25 4.28 36.38
CA TYR A 107 -23.47 4.58 37.14
C TYR A 107 -23.84 3.41 38.08
N GLN A 108 -23.76 2.16 37.59
CA GLN A 108 -23.98 0.96 38.43
C GLN A 108 -22.98 0.85 39.59
N GLN A 109 -21.76 1.38 39.43
CA GLN A 109 -20.75 1.48 40.49
C GLN A 109 -21.00 2.65 41.49
N GLY A 110 -22.08 3.42 41.32
CA GLY A 110 -22.50 4.51 42.21
C GLY A 110 -22.23 5.93 41.68
N SER A 111 -21.72 6.10 40.46
CA SER A 111 -21.43 7.42 39.91
C SER A 111 -22.68 8.09 39.30
N ILE A 112 -23.37 8.90 40.11
CA ILE A 112 -24.60 9.62 39.74
C ILE A 112 -24.44 10.46 38.46
N PHE A 113 -23.24 10.97 38.18
CA PHE A 113 -22.94 11.76 36.97
C PHE A 113 -23.33 11.07 35.66
N TYR A 114 -23.28 9.73 35.60
CA TYR A 114 -23.56 8.97 34.38
C TYR A 114 -25.03 8.52 34.24
N ALA A 115 -25.93 8.89 35.15
CA ALA A 115 -27.36 8.58 35.08
C ALA A 115 -28.01 8.79 33.69
N PRO A 116 -27.83 9.92 32.97
CA PRO A 116 -28.47 10.11 31.66
C PRO A 116 -27.92 9.22 30.53
N TYR A 117 -26.78 8.54 30.76
CA TYR A 117 -26.25 7.54 29.83
C TYR A 117 -26.73 6.13 30.18
N TYR A 118 -26.96 5.87 31.47
CA TYR A 118 -27.57 4.64 31.96
C TYR A 118 -29.01 4.49 31.45
N GLU A 119 -29.85 5.53 31.57
CA GLU A 119 -31.23 5.47 31.05
C GLU A 119 -31.24 5.23 29.53
N LYS A 120 -30.40 5.92 28.74
CA LYS A 120 -30.29 5.67 27.29
C LYS A 120 -29.84 4.26 26.94
N TRP A 121 -28.95 3.66 27.74
CA TRP A 121 -28.53 2.28 27.58
C TRP A 121 -29.69 1.31 27.89
N LYS A 122 -30.43 1.59 28.96
CA LYS A 122 -31.58 0.81 29.42
C LYS A 122 -32.75 0.87 28.43
N GLU A 123 -33.18 2.07 28.03
CA GLU A 123 -34.17 2.30 26.98
C GLU A 123 -33.80 1.56 25.68
N ALA A 124 -32.52 1.62 25.27
CA ALA A 124 -32.06 0.95 24.07
C ALA A 124 -32.05 -0.59 24.21
N ALA A 125 -31.78 -1.12 25.40
CA ALA A 125 -31.85 -2.55 25.70
C ALA A 125 -33.29 -3.08 25.77
N GLU A 126 -34.20 -2.33 26.41
CA GLU A 126 -35.63 -2.64 26.46
C GLU A 126 -36.25 -2.62 25.05
N ALA A 127 -36.02 -1.56 24.27
CA ALA A 127 -36.46 -1.46 22.87
C ALA A 127 -35.79 -2.46 21.91
N LEU A 128 -34.75 -3.18 22.36
CA LEU A 128 -34.14 -4.30 21.64
C LEU A 128 -34.79 -5.63 21.99
N ALA A 129 -35.10 -5.84 23.27
CA ALA A 129 -35.85 -6.99 23.77
C ALA A 129 -37.28 -7.03 23.19
N GLU A 130 -37.96 -5.88 23.09
CA GLU A 130 -39.26 -5.74 22.40
C GLU A 130 -39.22 -6.22 20.94
N LYS A 131 -38.07 -6.05 20.27
CA LYS A 131 -37.86 -6.50 18.89
C LYS A 131 -37.46 -7.97 18.78
N GLY A 132 -37.36 -8.68 19.90
CA GLY A 132 -37.08 -10.11 19.96
C GLY A 132 -35.62 -10.50 19.65
N TYR A 133 -34.67 -9.56 19.73
CA TYR A 133 -33.25 -9.85 19.45
C TYR A 133 -32.42 -9.95 20.74
N MET A 134 -31.56 -10.96 20.81
CA MET A 134 -30.50 -11.02 21.82
C MET A 134 -29.29 -10.19 21.37
N ILE A 135 -28.64 -9.49 22.32
CA ILE A 135 -27.44 -8.67 22.06
C ILE A 135 -26.32 -9.49 21.39
N GLY A 136 -26.08 -10.72 21.85
CA GLY A 136 -25.06 -11.62 21.27
C GLY A 136 -25.32 -11.95 19.80
N GLN A 137 -26.54 -12.38 19.45
CA GLN A 137 -26.94 -12.67 18.06
C GLN A 137 -26.76 -11.44 17.14
N LEU A 138 -27.04 -10.25 17.66
CA LEU A 138 -26.84 -8.98 16.96
C LEU A 138 -25.36 -8.63 16.75
N MET A 139 -24.50 -8.97 17.72
CA MET A 139 -23.06 -8.80 17.63
C MET A 139 -22.45 -9.75 16.59
N GLU A 140 -22.84 -11.03 16.60
CA GLU A 140 -22.46 -12.02 15.58
C GLU A 140 -22.94 -11.60 14.18
N MET A 141 -24.18 -11.12 14.05
CA MET A 141 -24.72 -10.58 12.80
C MET A 141 -23.94 -9.34 12.32
N LYS A 142 -23.55 -8.45 13.23
CA LYS A 142 -22.74 -7.27 12.92
C LYS A 142 -21.35 -7.70 12.40
N GLU A 143 -20.71 -8.63 13.09
CA GLU A 143 -19.36 -9.10 12.75
C GLU A 143 -19.34 -9.90 11.43
N THR A 144 -20.25 -10.85 11.25
CA THR A 144 -20.35 -11.65 10.02
C THR A 144 -20.53 -10.78 8.78
N VAL A 145 -21.41 -9.77 8.84
CA VAL A 145 -21.61 -8.79 7.75
C VAL A 145 -20.35 -7.96 7.52
N GLN A 146 -19.65 -7.51 8.56
CA GLN A 146 -18.40 -6.77 8.42
C GLN A 146 -17.31 -7.63 7.76
N ASN A 147 -17.17 -8.89 8.18
CA ASN A 147 -16.21 -9.85 7.64
C ASN A 147 -16.52 -10.20 6.17
N GLN A 148 -17.78 -10.38 5.80
CA GLN A 148 -18.22 -10.59 4.41
C GLN A 148 -17.98 -9.35 3.53
N LEU A 149 -18.32 -8.14 4.01
CA LEU A 149 -18.01 -6.91 3.26
C LEU A 149 -16.50 -6.70 3.10
N ALA A 150 -15.71 -7.06 4.12
CA ALA A 150 -14.25 -6.99 4.07
C ALA A 150 -13.63 -8.02 3.13
N SER A 151 -14.16 -9.25 3.04
CA SER A 151 -13.68 -10.27 2.10
C SER A 151 -13.98 -9.85 0.65
N VAL A 152 -15.20 -9.39 0.37
CA VAL A 152 -15.57 -8.82 -0.95
C VAL A 152 -14.70 -7.60 -1.29
N ALA A 153 -14.42 -6.72 -0.34
CA ALA A 153 -13.52 -5.58 -0.59
C ALA A 153 -12.08 -6.00 -0.93
N LYS A 154 -11.57 -7.09 -0.32
CA LYS A 154 -10.25 -7.67 -0.62
C LYS A 154 -10.21 -8.28 -2.01
N THR A 155 -11.15 -9.16 -2.36
CA THR A 155 -11.19 -9.81 -3.69
C THR A 155 -11.36 -8.80 -4.82
N LYS A 156 -12.25 -7.80 -4.67
CA LYS A 156 -12.40 -6.70 -5.65
C LYS A 156 -11.12 -5.86 -5.79
N LYS A 157 -10.34 -5.67 -4.71
CA LYS A 157 -9.04 -4.97 -4.76
C LYS A 157 -7.98 -5.79 -5.51
N GLU A 158 -8.03 -7.12 -5.42
CA GLU A 158 -7.14 -8.03 -6.15
C GLU A 158 -7.47 -8.06 -7.64
N ILE A 159 -8.76 -8.23 -8.01
CA ILE A 159 -9.19 -8.17 -9.41
C ILE A 159 -8.81 -6.82 -10.05
N ARG A 160 -8.97 -5.69 -9.35
CA ARG A 160 -8.51 -4.37 -9.84
C ARG A 160 -7.00 -4.24 -10.02
N LYS A 161 -6.18 -5.05 -9.33
CA LYS A 161 -4.72 -5.10 -9.60
C LYS A 161 -4.45 -5.88 -10.87
N GLU A 162 -5.10 -7.04 -11.06
CA GLU A 162 -5.00 -7.83 -12.29
C GLU A 162 -5.47 -7.02 -13.50
N GLU A 163 -6.64 -6.39 -13.42
CA GLU A 163 -7.20 -5.52 -14.47
C GLU A 163 -6.25 -4.40 -14.86
N LYS A 164 -5.57 -3.75 -13.89
CA LYS A 164 -4.54 -2.74 -14.17
C LYS A 164 -3.33 -3.32 -14.89
N LEU A 165 -2.89 -4.54 -14.53
CA LEU A 165 -1.81 -5.23 -15.24
C LEU A 165 -2.22 -5.56 -16.68
N ILE A 166 -3.38 -6.19 -16.88
CA ILE A 166 -3.95 -6.48 -18.21
C ILE A 166 -4.04 -5.21 -19.07
N ASN A 167 -4.66 -4.16 -18.56
CA ASN A 167 -4.82 -2.89 -19.28
C ASN A 167 -3.45 -2.25 -19.62
N SER A 168 -2.47 -2.37 -18.72
CA SER A 168 -1.11 -1.89 -19.01
C SER A 168 -0.43 -2.68 -20.13
N ILE A 169 -0.58 -4.01 -20.18
CA ILE A 169 -0.02 -4.87 -21.25
C ILE A 169 -0.68 -4.55 -22.59
N LEU A 170 -2.02 -4.44 -22.61
CA LEU A 170 -2.78 -4.08 -23.81
C LEU A 170 -2.51 -2.64 -24.29
N TYR A 171 -2.15 -1.72 -23.40
CA TYR A 171 -1.74 -0.36 -23.77
C TYR A 171 -0.34 -0.35 -24.40
N GLU A 172 0.65 -0.99 -23.78
CA GLU A 172 2.01 -1.05 -24.37
C GLU A 172 2.00 -1.77 -25.73
N LYS A 173 1.25 -2.87 -25.89
CA LYS A 173 1.11 -3.56 -27.19
C LYS A 173 0.53 -2.66 -28.29
N ARG A 174 -0.40 -1.75 -27.97
CA ARG A 174 -0.91 -0.76 -28.93
C ARG A 174 0.15 0.29 -29.25
N ARG A 175 0.95 0.70 -28.27
CA ARG A 175 2.04 1.66 -28.47
C ARG A 175 3.15 1.09 -29.35
N THR A 176 3.57 -0.16 -29.16
CA THR A 176 4.58 -0.79 -30.03
C THR A 176 4.08 -0.93 -31.46
N GLN A 177 2.84 -1.39 -31.67
CA GLN A 177 2.23 -1.49 -33.00
C GLN A 177 2.12 -0.14 -33.73
N VAL A 178 1.90 0.96 -33.01
CA VAL A 178 1.88 2.31 -33.61
C VAL A 178 3.29 2.76 -34.00
N ILE A 179 4.32 2.43 -33.22
CA ILE A 179 5.72 2.76 -33.53
C ILE A 179 6.21 1.91 -34.72
N GLU A 180 5.93 0.60 -34.73
CA GLU A 180 6.26 -0.31 -35.82
C GLU A 180 5.65 0.13 -37.17
N ARG A 181 4.43 0.69 -37.15
CA ARG A 181 3.78 1.26 -38.34
C ARG A 181 4.28 2.65 -38.74
N ALA A 182 4.94 3.37 -37.85
CA ALA A 182 5.42 4.73 -38.05
C ALA A 182 6.89 4.81 -38.50
N ILE A 183 7.60 3.68 -38.50
CA ILE A 183 8.95 3.53 -39.06
C ILE A 183 8.80 2.82 -40.40
N PRO A 184 8.92 3.51 -41.55
CA PRO A 184 9.07 2.85 -42.83
C PRO A 184 10.36 2.02 -42.83
N GLU A 185 10.35 0.86 -43.48
CA GLU A 185 11.58 0.12 -43.73
C GLU A 185 12.58 1.02 -44.48
N PRO A 186 13.80 1.25 -43.96
CA PRO A 186 14.79 2.01 -44.70
C PRO A 186 15.26 1.15 -45.88
N GLU A 187 15.00 1.60 -47.12
CA GLU A 187 15.66 1.05 -48.30
C GLU A 187 17.18 1.16 -48.11
N ILE A 188 17.83 0.01 -47.92
CA ILE A 188 19.28 -0.06 -47.83
C ILE A 188 19.83 0.09 -49.25
N GLN A 189 20.15 1.33 -49.63
CA GLN A 189 20.90 1.59 -50.85
C GLN A 189 22.37 1.19 -50.62
N ASP A 190 22.87 0.29 -51.47
CA ASP A 190 24.22 -0.26 -51.37
C ASP A 190 25.30 0.83 -51.43
N ILE A 191 26.10 0.95 -50.36
CA ILE A 191 27.27 1.83 -50.33
C ILE A 191 28.44 1.13 -51.03
N PRO A 192 29.03 1.70 -52.10
CA PRO A 192 30.17 1.07 -52.79
C PRO A 192 31.41 1.04 -51.90
N LYS A 193 32.08 -0.11 -51.84
CA LYS A 193 33.37 -0.27 -51.18
C LYS A 193 34.43 0.60 -51.88
N GLN A 194 34.98 1.58 -51.17
CA GLN A 194 36.22 2.27 -51.59
C GLN A 194 37.34 2.06 -50.58
N ASN A 195 38.54 1.87 -51.13
CA ASN A 195 39.73 1.41 -50.41
C ASN A 195 40.27 2.46 -49.44
N VAL A 196 40.70 2.01 -48.26
CA VAL A 196 41.69 2.73 -47.44
C VAL A 196 42.96 1.89 -47.44
N LYS A 197 44.07 2.50 -47.88
CA LYS A 197 45.40 1.87 -47.92
C LYS A 197 46.10 2.01 -46.57
N GLU A 198 46.94 1.04 -46.26
CA GLU A 198 47.85 1.06 -45.11
C GLU A 198 48.88 2.19 -45.21
N ALA A 199 49.25 2.76 -44.06
CA ALA A 199 50.51 3.48 -43.85
C ALA A 199 50.86 3.47 -42.36
N ASP A 200 51.89 2.72 -41.98
CA ASP A 200 52.49 2.74 -40.64
C ASP A 200 53.32 4.03 -40.42
N ILE A 201 53.23 4.64 -39.22
CA ILE A 201 54.39 5.23 -38.52
C ILE A 201 54.23 4.99 -37.00
N ALA A 202 55.32 4.61 -36.34
CA ALA A 202 55.35 4.11 -34.97
C ALA A 202 55.59 5.17 -33.86
N GLY A 203 55.10 4.87 -32.65
CA GLY A 203 56.01 4.62 -31.52
C GLY A 203 56.28 5.72 -30.48
N LYS A 204 55.59 5.63 -29.32
CA LYS A 204 56.07 5.75 -27.91
C LYS A 204 54.83 5.70 -27.00
N GLY A 205 54.60 4.66 -26.20
CA GLY A 205 55.21 4.41 -24.88
C GLY A 205 54.51 5.28 -23.82
N THR A 206 54.04 4.84 -22.65
CA THR A 206 54.15 3.57 -21.88
C THR A 206 52.96 3.58 -20.86
N ALA A 207 52.53 2.54 -20.16
CA ALA A 207 53.07 1.20 -19.89
C ALA A 207 51.93 0.17 -19.62
N GLU A 208 52.31 -1.08 -19.35
CA GLU A 208 51.42 -2.19 -18.96
C GLU A 208 51.13 -2.22 -17.44
N ASN A 209 50.10 -3.00 -17.07
CA ASN A 209 49.96 -3.89 -15.90
C ASN A 209 48.54 -3.83 -15.27
N GLN A 210 47.92 -4.91 -14.76
CA GLN A 210 48.02 -6.35 -15.01
C GLN A 210 46.76 -6.97 -14.36
N TRP A 211 46.13 -7.99 -14.95
CA TRP A 211 44.92 -8.62 -14.38
C TRP A 211 45.23 -9.59 -13.22
N LYS A 212 44.44 -9.53 -12.13
CA LYS A 212 44.09 -10.61 -11.16
C LYS A 212 43.18 -10.03 -10.06
N GLY A 213 42.13 -10.68 -9.54
CA GLY A 213 41.44 -11.92 -9.90
C GLY A 213 40.51 -12.40 -8.77
N GLY A 214 39.29 -12.87 -9.10
CA GLY A 214 38.33 -13.51 -8.15
C GLY A 214 37.61 -12.57 -7.15
N GLY A 215 36.43 -12.89 -6.60
CA GLY A 215 35.53 -14.03 -6.86
C GLY A 215 34.29 -14.01 -5.94
N ALA A 216 33.12 -14.37 -6.49
CA ALA A 216 31.83 -14.75 -5.88
C ALA A 216 31.47 -14.36 -4.41
N GLY A 217 30.33 -13.68 -4.24
CA GLY A 217 29.63 -13.55 -2.94
C GLY A 217 28.16 -13.13 -3.10
N ARG A 218 27.22 -14.08 -2.92
CA ARG A 218 25.77 -13.87 -3.14
C ARG A 218 25.14 -12.92 -2.11
N SER A 219 24.18 -12.10 -2.53
CA SER A 219 23.13 -11.56 -1.65
C SER A 219 21.75 -11.66 -2.32
N GLY A 220 20.86 -12.44 -1.70
CA GLY A 220 19.45 -12.54 -2.08
C GLY A 220 18.61 -11.40 -1.48
N PRO A 221 17.31 -11.33 -1.84
CA PRO A 221 16.46 -10.21 -1.48
C PRO A 221 15.91 -10.32 -0.05
N MET A 222 16.07 -9.24 0.72
CA MET A 222 15.22 -8.88 1.85
C MET A 222 14.55 -7.57 1.44
N GLY A 223 13.23 -7.45 1.38
CA GLY A 223 12.27 -7.97 2.34
C GLY A 223 11.60 -6.76 2.97
N THR A 224 10.72 -6.11 2.21
CA THR A 224 9.91 -4.99 2.69
C THR A 224 8.74 -5.54 3.49
N ASP A 225 8.76 -5.39 4.81
CA ASP A 225 7.55 -5.54 5.61
C ASP A 225 7.42 -4.46 6.69
N HIS A 226 6.25 -3.84 6.64
CA HIS A 226 5.46 -3.23 7.71
C HIS A 226 6.15 -2.57 8.92
N MET A 227 6.00 -1.24 8.96
CA MET A 227 5.74 -0.49 10.20
C MET A 227 4.46 -1.00 10.88
N PRO A 228 4.49 -1.34 12.19
CA PRO A 228 3.34 -1.21 13.07
C PRO A 228 3.37 0.17 13.75
N ALA A 229 2.23 0.86 13.75
CA ALA A 229 2.05 2.00 14.64
C ALA A 229 1.92 1.50 16.08
N ARG A 230 2.62 2.14 17.03
CA ARG A 230 2.22 2.13 18.44
C ARG A 230 2.17 3.56 18.97
N THR A 231 1.00 3.87 19.50
CA THR A 231 0.74 4.92 20.48
C THR A 231 1.68 4.82 21.66
N GLU A 232 2.11 5.96 22.20
CA GLU A 232 2.10 6.14 23.65
C GLU A 232 1.99 7.63 24.01
N THR A 233 1.28 7.88 25.10
CA THR A 233 0.84 9.19 25.58
C THR A 233 1.94 9.89 26.38
N TYR A 234 2.11 11.20 26.16
CA TYR A 234 2.70 12.08 27.17
C TYR A 234 1.70 13.15 27.58
N HIS A 235 1.14 12.94 28.78
CA HIS A 235 0.35 13.94 29.50
C HIS A 235 1.34 14.95 30.10
N MET A 236 1.25 16.22 29.69
CA MET A 236 1.97 17.32 30.34
C MET A 236 1.00 18.47 30.57
N GLU A 237 0.66 18.62 31.83
CA GLU A 237 -0.20 19.65 32.40
C GLU A 237 0.37 21.06 32.17
N LYS A 238 -0.49 22.01 31.80
CA LYS A 238 -0.17 23.44 31.86
C LYS A 238 -1.37 24.19 32.43
N GLN A 239 -1.22 24.69 33.65
CA GLN A 239 -2.19 25.56 34.30
C GLN A 239 -2.25 26.95 33.62
N PRO A 240 -3.39 27.65 33.71
CA PRO A 240 -3.54 28.99 33.13
C PRO A 240 -2.80 30.04 33.96
N ALA A 241 -2.14 30.98 33.29
CA ALA A 241 -1.57 32.15 33.95
C ALA A 241 -2.69 33.15 34.29
N HIS A 242 -2.90 33.40 35.59
CA HIS A 242 -3.59 34.62 36.03
C HIS A 242 -2.80 35.84 35.54
N ASN A 243 -3.51 36.84 35.00
CA ASN A 243 -2.95 38.17 34.82
C ASN A 243 -3.89 39.17 35.50
N SER A 244 -3.52 39.56 36.71
CA SER A 244 -4.15 40.63 37.48
C SER A 244 -3.62 41.98 37.00
N ASN A 245 -4.49 42.83 36.46
CA ASN A 245 -4.27 44.28 36.44
C ASN A 245 -5.41 44.93 37.21
N GLN A 246 -5.04 45.78 38.16
CA GLN A 246 -5.91 46.40 39.16
C GLN A 246 -5.93 47.92 38.93
N GLU A 247 -7.07 48.55 39.26
CA GLU A 247 -7.24 49.99 39.53
C GLU A 247 -6.93 51.05 38.44
N GLN A 248 -7.99 51.75 38.02
CA GLN A 248 -8.27 53.15 38.39
C GLN A 248 -9.75 53.43 38.04
N ALA A 249 -10.68 53.83 38.92
CA ALA A 249 -10.71 54.93 39.90
C ALA A 249 -11.06 56.31 39.29
N ARG A 250 -12.33 56.49 38.89
CA ARG A 250 -13.23 57.56 39.37
C ARG A 250 -14.65 57.40 38.84
#